data_AF-A0A7Y8LC87-F1
#
_entry.id   AF-A0A7Y8LC87-F1
#
_cell.length_a   1.000
_cell.length_b   1.000
_cell.length_c   1.000
_cell.angle_alpha   90.00
_cell.angle_beta   90.00
_cell.angle_gamma   90.00
#
_symmetry.space_group_name_H-M   'P 1'
#
loop_
_entity.id
_entity.type
_entity.pdbx_description
1 polymer ?
#
loop_
_entity_poly.entity_id
_entity_poly.type
_entity_poly.pdbx_seq_one_letter_code
_entity_poly.pdbx_strand_id
1 'polypeptide(L)' 'MRFVKVKDEERTGEVAINLDLVREAHFGGGLLHLYFERSSSAQDDMTFTGDNAQKIWAAMG' A
#
# COMPACT_ATOMS: atom_id res chain seq x y z
N MET A 1 -6.13 8.31 10.70
CA MET A 1 -6.89 7.27 9.97
C MET A 1 -7.00 7.63 8.50
N ARG A 2 -5.89 7.42 7.79
CA ARG A 2 -5.71 7.58 6.34
C ARG A 2 -5.79 6.20 5.70
N PHE A 3 -6.84 5.95 4.95
CA PHE A 3 -7.03 4.68 4.23
C PHE A 3 -7.09 4.92 2.73
N VAL A 4 -6.43 4.06 1.95
CA VAL A 4 -6.50 4.08 0.49
C VAL A 4 -7.11 2.78 0.01
N LYS A 5 -8.18 2.88 -0.76
CA LYS A 5 -8.74 1.74 -1.49
C LYS A 5 -7.99 1.57 -2.81
N VAL A 6 -7.37 0.42 -2.97
CA VAL A 6 -6.76 -0.01 -4.23
C VAL A 6 -7.47 -1.22 -4.78
N LYS A 7 -7.44 -1.36 -6.09
CA LYS A 7 -7.99 -2.53 -6.75
C LYS A 7 -6.94 -3.62 -6.69
N ASP A 8 -7.23 -4.73 -6.02
CA ASP A 8 -6.33 -5.86 -6.05
C ASP A 8 -6.56 -6.61 -7.38
N GLU A 9 -5.51 -6.85 -8.15
CA GLU A 9 -5.64 -7.57 -9.43
C GLU A 9 -5.58 -9.10 -9.22
N GLU A 10 -5.00 -9.57 -8.11
CA GLU A 10 -4.94 -11.00 -7.77
C GLU A 10 -6.19 -11.48 -7.02
N ARG A 11 -6.82 -10.61 -6.24
CA ARG A 11 -8.06 -10.84 -5.51
C ARG A 11 -9.12 -9.97 -6.14
N THR A 12 -10.18 -10.59 -6.66
CA THR A 12 -11.33 -9.88 -7.23
C THR A 12 -12.00 -9.00 -6.15
N GLY A 13 -11.51 -7.78 -5.94
CA GLY A 13 -11.97 -6.88 -4.88
C GLY A 13 -11.15 -5.60 -4.69
N GLU A 14 -11.68 -4.70 -3.87
CA GLU A 14 -10.95 -3.53 -3.38
C GLU A 14 -10.31 -3.85 -2.03
N VAL A 15 -9.03 -3.57 -1.86
CA VAL A 15 -8.32 -3.68 -0.59
C VAL A 15 -8.13 -2.29 -0.01
N ALA A 16 -8.48 -2.12 1.26
CA ALA A 16 -8.22 -0.90 2.01
C ALA A 16 -6.87 -1.01 2.71
N ILE A 17 -5.92 -0.16 2.32
CA ILE A 17 -4.60 -0.04 2.94
C ILE A 17 -4.68 1.03 4.02
N ASN A 18 -4.29 0.69 5.25
CA ASN A 18 -4.14 1.67 6.32
C ASN A 18 -2.76 2.32 6.24
N LEU A 19 -2.70 3.59 5.84
CA LEU A 19 -1.45 4.33 5.74
C LEU A 19 -0.89 4.72 7.11
N ASP A 20 -1.70 4.76 8.17
CA ASP A 20 -1.19 5.01 9.53
C ASP A 20 -0.35 3.83 10.05
N LEU A 21 -0.46 2.64 9.43
CA LEU A 21 0.37 1.48 9.76
C LEU A 21 1.64 1.37 8.90
N VAL A 22 1.75 2.21 7.86
CA VAL A 22 2.93 2.24 6.99
C VAL A 22 4.05 2.94 7.75
N ARG A 23 5.11 2.18 8.03
CA ARG A 23 6.33 2.69 8.65
C ARG A 23 7.25 3.32 7.63
N GLU A 24 7.39 2.67 6.47
CA GLU A 24 8.27 3.14 5.40
C GLU A 24 7.64 2.84 4.04
N ALA A 25 7.84 3.75 3.09
CA ALA A 25 7.36 3.60 1.73
C ALA A 25 8.44 4.02 0.73
N HIS A 26 8.66 3.18 -0.28
CA HIS A 26 9.62 3.44 -1.36
C HIS A 26 8.90 3.42 -2.70
N PHE A 27 8.89 4.55 -3.39
CA PHE A 27 8.33 4.67 -4.73
C PHE A 27 9.44 4.91 -5.76
N GLY A 28 9.57 4.01 -6.72
CA GLY A 28 10.60 4.08 -7.76
C GLY A 28 10.32 3.13 -8.91
N GLY A 29 10.64 3.54 -10.15
CA GLY A 29 10.50 2.69 -11.32
C GLY A 29 9.07 2.20 -11.63
N GLY A 30 8.05 2.88 -11.11
CA GLY A 30 6.63 2.47 -11.26
C GLY A 30 6.16 1.42 -10.24
N LEU A 31 6.99 1.12 -9.24
CA LEU A 31 6.70 0.22 -8.13
C LEU A 31 6.61 1.01 -6.83
N LEU A 32 5.68 0.63 -5.97
CA LEU A 32 5.56 1.12 -4.62
C LEU A 32 5.72 -0.05 -3.65
N HIS A 33 6.74 0.02 -2.80
CA HIS A 33 6.91 -0.90 -1.68
C HIS A 33 6.44 -0.23 -0.40
N LEU A 34 5.54 -0.89 0.32
CA LEU A 34 5.05 -0.48 1.63
C LEU A 34 5.56 -1.46 2.70
N TYR A 35 6.24 -0.91 3.69
CA TYR A 35 6.69 -1.63 4.88
C TYR A 35 5.82 -1.22 6.06
N PHE A 36 5.12 -2.19 6.63
CA PHE A 36 4.24 -1.96 7.75
C PHE A 36 4.98 -2.17 9.07
N GLU A 37 4.59 -1.44 10.11
CA GLU A 37 5.06 -1.75 11.46
C GLU A 37 4.53 -3.14 11.86
N ARG A 38 5.44 -4.03 12.30
CA ARG A 38 5.10 -5.38 12.77
C ARG A 38 4.15 -5.33 13.97
N SER A 39 2.86 -5.19 13.72
CA SER A 39 1.80 -5.56 14.63
C SER A 39 1.37 -6.99 14.32
N SER A 40 0.84 -7.71 15.31
CA SER A 40 0.54 -9.16 15.29
C SER A 40 -0.36 -9.69 14.16
N SER A 41 -0.82 -8.84 13.24
CA SER A 41 -1.46 -9.22 11.99
C SER A 41 -0.44 -9.15 10.84
N ALA A 42 -0.04 -10.32 10.34
CA ALA A 42 0.97 -10.56 9.30
C ALA A 42 0.74 -9.82 7.96
N GLN A 43 0.96 -8.50 7.92
CA GLN A 43 1.27 -7.77 6.68
C GLN A 43 2.77 -7.51 6.68
N ASP A 44 3.55 -8.49 6.22
CA ASP A 44 5.03 -8.44 6.29
C ASP A 44 5.62 -7.41 5.31
N ASP A 45 5.00 -7.17 4.16
CA ASP A 45 5.31 -6.11 3.21
C ASP A 45 4.27 -6.18 2.09
N MET A 46 3.99 -5.07 1.40
CA MET A 46 3.14 -5.09 0.22
C MET A 46 3.76 -4.29 -0.91
N THR A 47 3.77 -4.87 -2.11
CA THR A 47 4.24 -4.21 -3.32
C THR A 47 3.05 -3.93 -4.23
N PHE A 48 2.92 -2.67 -4.65
CA PHE A 48 1.91 -2.22 -5.61
C PHE A 48 2.60 -1.71 -6.87
N THR A 49 1.90 -1.81 -7.99
CA THR A 49 2.39 -1.40 -9.30
C THR A 49 1.36 -0.50 -10.00
N GLY A 50 1.79 0.19 -11.07
CA GLY A 50 0.90 0.93 -11.96
C GLY A 50 0.04 2.00 -11.26
N ASP A 51 -1.24 2.09 -11.63
CA ASP A 51 -2.20 3.05 -11.08
C ASP A 51 -2.35 2.93 -9.56
N ASN A 52 -2.29 1.73 -9.01
CA ASN A 52 -2.40 1.52 -7.56
C ASN A 52 -1.21 2.14 -6.82
N ALA A 53 0.01 1.94 -7.33
CA ALA A 53 1.22 2.52 -6.74
C ALA A 53 1.14 4.06 -6.73
N GLN A 54 0.75 4.67 -7.85
CA GLN A 54 0.58 6.12 -7.95
C GLN A 54 -0.51 6.66 -7.02
N LYS A 55 -1.65 5.97 -6.95
CA LYS A 55 -2.78 6.36 -6.09
C LYS A 55 -2.42 6.32 -4.61
N ILE A 56 -1.72 5.28 -4.16
CA ILE A 56 -1.27 5.18 -2.77
C ILE A 56 -0.21 6.24 -2.47
N TRP A 57 0.78 6.42 -3.36
CA TRP A 57 1.83 7.43 -3.18
C TRP A 57 1.26 8.85 -3.07
N ALA A 58 0.36 9.23 -3.97
CA ALA A 58 -0.30 10.53 -3.93
C ALA A 58 -1.13 10.76 -2.65
N ALA A 59 -1.65 9.69 -2.04
CA ALA A 59 -2.42 9.77 -0.80
C ALA A 59 -1.55 9.82 0.47
N MET A 60 -0.25 9.49 0.39
CA MET A 60 0.67 9.62 1.51
C MET A 60 1.08 11.09 1.76
N GLY A 61 1.24 11.88 0.69
CA GLY A 61 1.51 13.31 0.73
C GLY A 61 2.98 13.66 0.80
#